data_AF-A0A932ZM88-F1
#
_entry.id   AF-A0A932ZM88-F1
#
_cell.length_a   1.000
_cell.length_b   1.000
_cell.length_c   1.000
_cell.angle_alpha   90.00
_cell.angle_beta   90.00
_cell.angle_gamma   90.00
#
_symmetry.space_group_name_H-M   'P 1'
#
loop_
_entity.id
_entity.type
_entity.pdbx_description
1 polymer ?
#
loop_
_entity_poly.entity_id
_entity_poly.type
_entity_poly.pdbx_seq_one_letter_code
_entity_poly.pdbx_strand_id
1 'polypeptide(L)' 'ARARKIQRFLSQPFFVAAQFTGLEGKYVKLADTIRSFQELCSGKYDDLPEQAFYMVGTIEEAIAKAEKLTQ' A
#
# COMPACT_ATOMS: atom_id res chain seq x y z
N ALA A 1 4.58 1.11 15.42
CA ALA A 1 4.79 1.22 13.96
C ALA A 1 3.64 0.61 13.15
N ARG A 2 3.27 -0.67 13.35
CA ARG A 2 2.25 -1.38 12.53
C ARG A 2 0.92 -0.65 12.30
N ALA A 3 0.31 -0.08 13.35
CA ALA A 3 -0.96 0.64 13.21
C ALA A 3 -0.90 1.80 12.20
N ARG A 4 0.21 2.53 12.13
CA ARG A 4 0.40 3.61 11.15
C ARG A 4 0.56 3.05 9.73
N LYS A 5 1.28 1.94 9.57
CA LYS A 5 1.40 1.24 8.28
C LYS A 5 0.04 0.78 7.77
N ILE A 6 -0.77 0.18 8.65
CA ILE A 6 -2.15 -0.24 8.34
C ILE A 6 -3.01 0.96 7.94
N GLN A 7 -2.96 2.05 8.72
CA GLN A 7 -3.68 3.29 8.40
C GLN A 7 -3.31 3.82 7.01
N ARG A 8 -2.02 3.80 6.66
CA ARG A 8 -1.55 4.24 5.34
C ARG A 8 -1.97 3.27 4.25
N PHE A 9 -1.93 1.96 4.48
CA PHE A 9 -2.31 0.94 3.52
C PHE A 9 -3.80 0.96 3.15
N LEU A 10 -4.65 1.52 4.00
CA LEU A 10 -6.05 1.80 3.66
C LEU A 10 -6.22 2.91 2.60
N SER A 11 -5.16 3.68 2.30
CA SER A 11 -5.19 4.67 1.23
C SER A 11 -4.86 4.04 -0.12
N GLN A 12 -5.73 4.26 -1.09
CA GLN A 12 -5.59 3.75 -2.45
C GLN A 12 -5.87 4.85 -3.48
N PRO A 13 -5.21 4.82 -4.65
CA PRO A 13 -5.52 5.74 -5.74
C PRO A 13 -6.88 5.38 -6.36
N PHE A 14 -7.77 6.36 -6.43
CA PHE A 14 -9.08 6.20 -7.06
C PHE A 14 -9.07 6.62 -8.52
N PHE A 15 -9.77 5.88 -9.38
CA PHE A 15 -9.92 6.19 -10.80
C PHE A 15 -10.43 7.62 -11.04
N VAL A 16 -11.43 8.06 -10.26
CA VAL A 16 -12.00 9.40 -10.35
C VAL A 16 -11.05 10.50 -9.86
N ALA A 17 -10.11 10.15 -8.97
CA ALA A 17 -9.16 11.11 -8.41
C ALA A 17 -7.90 11.26 -9.27
N ALA A 18 -7.71 10.42 -10.28
CA ALA A 18 -6.51 10.40 -11.12
C ALA A 18 -6.22 11.76 -11.80
N GLN A 19 -7.28 12.50 -12.17
CA GLN A 19 -7.15 13.84 -12.75
C GLN A 19 -6.54 14.86 -11.78
N PHE A 20 -6.70 14.67 -10.47
CA PHE A 20 -6.21 15.59 -9.44
C PHE A 20 -4.90 15.14 -8.79
N THR A 21 -4.71 13.83 -8.66
CA THR A 21 -3.54 13.25 -7.99
C THR A 21 -2.41 12.91 -8.96
N GLY A 22 -2.71 12.77 -10.26
CA GLY A 22 -1.78 12.24 -11.26
C GLY A 22 -1.44 10.76 -11.08
N LEU A 23 -2.12 10.07 -10.14
CA LEU A 23 -1.93 8.64 -9.87
C LEU A 23 -3.03 7.84 -10.54
N GLU A 24 -2.65 6.82 -11.31
CA GLU A 24 -3.60 5.92 -11.94
C GLU A 24 -4.39 5.14 -10.88
N GLY A 25 -5.72 5.14 -11.03
CA GLY A 25 -6.61 4.43 -10.13
C GLY A 25 -6.38 2.92 -10.16
N LYS A 26 -6.57 2.26 -9.01
CA LYS A 26 -6.37 0.82 -8.92
C LYS A 26 -7.57 0.13 -8.34
N TYR A 27 -7.87 -1.03 -8.92
CA TYR A 27 -8.88 -1.94 -8.40
C TYR A 27 -8.19 -3.11 -7.72
N VAL A 28 -8.46 -3.28 -6.43
CA VAL A 28 -7.91 -4.36 -5.61
C VAL A 28 -9.01 -5.38 -5.35
N LYS A 29 -8.73 -6.66 -5.62
CA LYS A 29 -9.70 -7.73 -5.34
C LYS A 29 -9.74 -8.00 -3.84
N LEU A 30 -10.91 -8.42 -3.35
CA LEU A 30 -11.13 -8.75 -1.94
C LEU A 30 -10.13 -9.78 -1.41
N ALA A 31 -9.84 -10.84 -2.17
CA ALA A 31 -8.89 -11.87 -1.77
C ALA A 31 -7.48 -11.31 -1.56
N ASP A 32 -7.05 -10.38 -2.43
CA ASP A 32 -5.73 -9.76 -2.35
C ASP A 32 -5.67 -8.79 -1.16
N THR A 33 -6.76 -8.07 -0.86
CA THR A 33 -6.87 -7.22 0.32
C THR A 33 -6.74 -8.04 1.60
N ILE A 34 -7.50 -9.13 1.74
CA ILE A 34 -7.47 -9.98 2.95
C ILE A 34 -6.06 -10.54 3.17
N ARG A 35 -5.44 -11.08 2.12
CA ARG A 35 -4.07 -11.59 2.17
C ARG A 35 -3.07 -10.51 2.60
N SER A 36 -3.12 -9.34 1.96
CA SER A 36 -2.20 -8.23 2.25
C SER A 36 -2.31 -7.74 3.70
N PHE A 37 -3.53 -7.60 4.22
CA PHE A 37 -3.76 -7.20 5.60
C PHE A 37 -3.32 -8.28 6.60
N GLN A 38 -3.54 -9.56 6.29
CA GLN A 38 -3.08 -10.65 7.14
C GLN A 38 -1.56 -10.67 7.25
N GLU A 39 -0.86 -10.48 6.13
CA GLU A 39 0.61 -10.42 6.11
C GLU A 39 1.15 -9.19 6.84
N LEU A 40 0.51 -8.03 6.67
CA LEU A 40 0.86 -6.80 7.38
C LEU A 40 0.67 -6.92 8.89
N CYS A 41 -0.43 -7.56 9.33
CA CYS A 41 -0.69 -7.84 10.75
C CYS A 41 0.31 -8.85 11.34
N SER A 42 0.71 -9.86 10.54
CA SER A 42 1.69 -10.86 10.94
C SER A 42 3.12 -10.30 11.08
N GLY A 43 3.37 -9.09 10.56
CA GLY A 43 4.65 -8.40 10.69
C GLY A 43 5.67 -8.71 9.59
N LYS A 44 5.27 -9.37 8.49
CA LYS A 44 6.18 -9.69 7.36
C LYS A 44 6.85 -8.46 6.72
N TYR A 45 6.27 -7.27 6.91
CA TYR A 45 6.72 -6.02 6.29
C TYR A 45 7.06 -4.94 7.32
N ASP A 46 7.49 -5.35 8.51
CA ASP A 46 7.88 -4.42 9.57
C ASP A 46 9.15 -3.63 9.25
N ASP A 47 9.99 -4.13 8.34
CA ASP A 47 11.23 -3.47 7.92
C ASP A 47 11.00 -2.36 6.88
N LEU A 48 9.84 -2.35 6.20
CA LEU A 48 9.55 -1.35 5.17
C LEU A 48 9.14 0.01 5.78
N PRO A 49 9.52 1.15 5.17
CA PRO A 49 9.14 2.46 5.66
C PRO A 49 7.63 2.70 5.57
N GLU A 50 7.06 3.50 6.49
CA GLU A 50 5.62 3.80 6.50
C GLU A 50 5.12 4.46 5.20
N GLN A 51 5.99 5.22 4.52
CA GLN A 51 5.68 5.88 3.24
C GLN A 51 5.45 4.90 2.08
N ALA A 52 6.02 3.69 2.17
CA ALA A 52 5.83 2.66 1.15
C ALA A 52 4.37 2.20 1.07
N PHE A 53 3.62 2.29 2.17
CA PHE A 53 2.22 1.87 2.26
C PHE A 53 1.22 2.97 1.87
N TYR A 54 1.68 4.15 1.47
CA TYR A 54 0.79 5.27 1.14
C TYR A 54 0.42 5.28 -0.35
N MET A 55 -0.88 5.38 -0.66
CA MET A 55 -1.42 5.44 -2.03
C MET A 55 -0.93 4.28 -2.91
N VAL A 56 -1.15 3.06 -2.43
CA VAL A 56 -0.80 1.81 -3.12
C VAL A 56 -2.03 0.91 -3.20
N GLY A 57 -2.10 0.04 -4.21
CA GLY A 57 -3.20 -0.92 -4.34
C GLY A 57 -2.93 -2.20 -3.56
N THR A 58 -1.91 -2.96 -3.97
CA THR A 58 -1.55 -4.24 -3.36
C THR A 58 -0.25 -4.16 -2.56
N ILE A 59 0.06 -5.22 -1.84
CA ILE A 59 1.29 -5.29 -1.03
C ILE A 59 2.56 -5.33 -1.89
N GLU A 60 2.49 -5.91 -3.09
CA GLU A 60 3.60 -5.95 -4.05
C GLU A 60 4.01 -4.54 -4.47
N GLU A 61 3.05 -3.64 -4.62
CA GLU A 61 3.31 -2.24 -4.93
C GLU A 61 3.93 -1.49 -3.76
N ALA A 62 3.53 -1.83 -2.54
CA ALA A 62 4.17 -1.29 -1.34
C ALA A 62 5.65 -1.71 -1.28
N ILE A 63 5.97 -2.97 -1.60
CA ILE A 63 7.35 -3.46 -1.67
C ILE A 63 8.13 -2.73 -2.76
N ALA A 64 7.62 -2.68 -3.99
CA ALA A 64 8.27 -1.98 -5.10
C ALA A 64 8.49 -0.48 -4.81
N LYS A 65 7.55 0.15 -4.08
CA LYS A 65 7.68 1.54 -3.63
C LYS A 65 8.72 1.71 -2.53
N ALA A 66 8.82 0.74 -1.61
CA ALA A 66 9.87 0.73 -0.59
C ALA A 66 11.26 0.66 -1.23
N GLU A 67 11.46 -0.22 -2.22
CA GLU A 67 12.73 -0.35 -2.95
C GLU A 67 13.16 0.98 -3.59
N LYS A 68 12.22 1.70 -4.20
CA LYS A 68 12.46 3.03 -4.80
C LYS A 68 12.76 4.13 -3.78
N LEU A 69 12.33 3.99 -2.52
CA LEU A 69 12.58 4.97 -1.46
C LEU A 69 13.95 4.77 -0.80
N THR A 70 14.50 3.56 -0.88
CA THR A 70 15.84 3.22 -0.37
C THR A 70 16.96 3.46 -1.39
N GLN A 71 16.62 3.72 -2.65
CA GLN A 71 17.55 4.01 -3.74
C GLN A 71 17.73 5.52 -3.91
#